data_AF-A0A7J4G1F3-F1
#
_entry.id   AF-A0A7J4G1F3-F1
#
_cell.length_a   1.000
_cell.length_b   1.000
_cell.length_c   1.000
_cell.angle_alpha   90.00
_cell.angle_beta   90.00
_cell.angle_gamma   90.00
#
_symmetry.space_group_name_H-M   'P 1'
#
loop_
_entity.id
_entity.type
_entity.pdbx_description
1 polymer ?
#
loop_
_entity_poly.entity_id
_entity_poly.type
_entity_poly.pdbx_seq_one_letter_code
_entity_poly.pdbx_strand_id
1 'polypeptide(L)'
;MEITTYQSEKINLGEFTLDDFVDIIFPKQEKMKKCALIILKELIEGKKTISEIVEKHKLTRGTTYDAANKMQRLGIINKEGKYAPVRLSSKFPLALERLALWYRTHFGIKKKG
;
A
#
# COMPACT_ATOMS: atom_id res chain seq x y z
N MET A 1 -8.00 9.45 5.55
CA MET A 1 -6.58 9.76 5.25
C MET A 1 -6.52 10.25 3.81
N GLU A 2 -5.87 11.39 3.55
CA GLU A 2 -5.76 11.96 2.20
C GLU A 2 -4.47 11.45 1.53
N ILE A 3 -4.55 10.90 0.32
CA ILE A 3 -3.37 10.56 -0.50
C ILE A 3 -3.37 11.48 -1.71
N THR A 4 -2.32 12.28 -1.84
CA THR A 4 -2.15 13.25 -2.94
C THR A 4 -1.50 12.56 -4.14
N THR A 5 -2.02 12.79 -5.34
CA THR A 5 -1.47 12.23 -6.59
C THR A 5 -1.10 13.35 -7.57
N TYR A 6 -0.37 13.02 -8.64
CA TYR A 6 0.06 13.98 -9.67
C TYR A 6 -1.11 14.57 -10.48
N GLN A 7 -2.28 13.93 -10.46
CA GLN A 7 -3.54 14.57 -10.83
C GLN A 7 -4.15 15.08 -9.53
N SER A 8 -4.36 16.39 -9.43
CA SER A 8 -4.75 17.16 -8.23
C SER A 8 -6.13 16.83 -7.66
N GLU A 9 -6.61 15.60 -7.80
CA GLU A 9 -7.82 15.11 -7.18
C GLU A 9 -7.42 14.38 -5.88
N LYS A 10 -7.79 14.99 -4.75
CA LYS A 10 -7.70 14.34 -3.44
C LYS A 10 -8.60 13.11 -3.46
N ILE A 11 -8.01 11.91 -3.39
CA ILE A 11 -8.80 10.68 -3.33
C ILE A 11 -9.42 10.58 -1.92
N ASN A 12 -10.73 10.74 -1.84
CA ASN A 12 -11.48 10.52 -0.61
C ASN A 12 -11.81 9.03 -0.47
N LEU A 13 -11.06 8.34 0.38
CA LEU A 13 -11.26 6.92 0.66
C LEU A 13 -12.44 6.66 1.61
N GLY A 14 -13.05 7.70 2.20
CA GLY A 14 -14.12 7.55 3.19
C GLY A 14 -13.68 6.69 4.39
N GLU A 15 -14.42 5.62 4.68
CA GLU A 15 -14.09 4.62 5.71
C GLU A 15 -13.02 3.59 5.29
N PHE A 16 -12.66 3.55 4.01
CA PHE A 16 -11.66 2.60 3.50
C PHE A 16 -10.24 3.06 3.87
N THR A 17 -9.55 2.29 4.70
CA THR A 17 -8.23 2.66 5.23
C THR A 17 -7.09 1.96 4.48
N LEU A 18 -5.84 2.38 4.76
CA LEU A 18 -4.67 1.65 4.26
C LEU A 18 -4.57 0.26 4.89
N ASP A 19 -5.00 0.09 6.14
CA ASP A 19 -5.12 -1.22 6.80
C ASP A 19 -6.15 -2.09 6.04
N ASP A 20 -7.33 -1.51 5.76
CA ASP A 20 -8.28 -1.84 4.69
C ASP A 20 -7.69 -2.56 3.48
N PHE A 21 -6.86 -1.78 2.80
CA PHE A 21 -6.19 -2.17 1.58
C PHE A 21 -5.24 -3.33 1.78
N VAL A 22 -4.37 -3.25 2.79
CA VAL A 22 -3.34 -4.27 3.03
C VAL A 22 -3.97 -5.60 3.44
N ASP A 23 -5.08 -5.58 4.18
CA ASP A 23 -5.88 -6.76 4.55
C ASP A 23 -6.38 -7.53 3.33
N ILE A 24 -6.83 -6.80 2.30
CA ILE A 24 -7.31 -7.38 1.04
C ILE A 24 -6.16 -8.01 0.25
N ILE A 25 -5.01 -7.34 0.16
CA ILE A 25 -3.89 -7.84 -0.67
C ILE A 25 -3.00 -8.87 0.04
N PHE A 26 -3.02 -8.94 1.38
CA PHE A 26 -2.28 -9.91 2.20
C PHE A 26 -3.22 -10.69 3.13
N PRO A 27 -4.18 -11.47 2.60
CA PRO A 27 -5.13 -12.20 3.43
C PRO A 27 -4.38 -13.24 4.26
N LYS A 28 -4.63 -13.24 5.58
CA LYS A 28 -4.06 -14.18 6.56
C LYS A 28 -2.53 -14.15 6.67
N GLN A 29 -1.87 -13.08 6.21
CA GLN A 29 -0.41 -12.93 6.22
C GLN A 29 0.04 -11.77 7.11
N GLU A 30 -0.23 -11.86 8.42
CA GLU A 30 -0.05 -10.76 9.40
C GLU A 30 1.35 -10.11 9.38
N LYS A 31 2.42 -10.92 9.27
CA LYS A 31 3.79 -10.40 9.21
C LYS A 31 4.05 -9.59 7.95
N MET A 32 3.53 -10.04 6.80
CA MET A 32 3.68 -9.35 5.52
C MET A 32 2.80 -8.11 5.45
N LYS A 33 1.59 -8.18 6.03
CA LYS A 33 0.68 -7.04 6.19
C LYS A 33 1.38 -5.89 6.92
N LYS A 34 1.97 -6.17 8.09
CA LYS A 34 2.75 -5.17 8.84
C LYS A 34 3.87 -4.55 8.00
N CYS A 35 4.64 -5.38 7.28
CA CYS A 35 5.72 -4.88 6.42
C CYS A 35 5.19 -4.00 5.29
N ALA A 36 4.12 -4.42 4.60
CA ALA A 36 3.52 -3.69 3.50
C ALA A 36 2.94 -2.34 3.94
N LEU A 37 2.28 -2.29 5.10
CA LEU A 37 1.75 -1.05 5.66
C LEU A 37 2.87 -0.04 5.94
N ILE A 38 3.97 -0.50 6.53
CA ILE A 38 5.15 0.35 6.82
C ILE A 38 5.79 0.83 5.51
N ILE A 39 5.95 -0.05 4.52
CA ILE A 39 6.45 0.33 3.20
C ILE A 39 5.57 1.43 2.59
N LEU A 40 4.24 1.26 2.59
CA LEU A 40 3.33 2.26 2.02
C LEU A 40 3.45 3.61 2.73
N LYS A 41 3.48 3.63 4.07
CA LYS A 41 3.63 4.87 4.85
C LYS A 41 4.93 5.59 4.53
N GLU A 42 6.05 4.86 4.49
CA GLU A 42 7.35 5.45 4.17
C GLU A 42 7.43 5.97 2.71
N LEU A 43 6.77 5.29 1.77
CA LEU A 43 6.76 5.68 0.36
C LEU A 43 5.80 6.83 0.03
N ILE A 44 4.82 7.11 0.91
CA ILE A 44 3.98 8.33 0.83
C ILE A 44 4.84 9.56 1.12
N GLU A 45 5.81 9.46 2.04
CA GLU A 45 6.72 10.56 2.37
C GLU A 45 7.78 10.81 1.29
N GLY A 46 8.14 9.79 0.51
CA GLY A 46 9.09 9.91 -0.58
C GLY A 46 9.72 8.58 -1.01
N LYS A 47 10.56 8.63 -2.06
CA LYS A 47 11.26 7.45 -2.55
C LYS A 47 12.28 6.95 -1.53
N LYS A 48 12.28 5.65 -1.23
CA LYS A 48 13.24 4.98 -0.32
C LYS A 48 13.55 3.59 -0.83
N THR A 49 14.71 3.07 -0.53
CA THR A 49 15.06 1.66 -0.76
C THR A 49 14.39 0.78 0.29
N ILE A 50 14.13 -0.49 -0.05
CA ILE A 50 13.58 -1.44 0.92
C ILE A 50 14.56 -1.67 2.08
N SER A 51 15.87 -1.63 1.82
CA SER A 51 16.88 -1.78 2.87
C SER A 51 16.82 -0.66 3.91
N GLU A 52 16.67 0.59 3.47
CA GLU A 52 16.50 1.74 4.39
C GLU A 52 15.25 1.57 5.26
N ILE A 53 14.14 1.11 4.68
CA ILE A 53 12.89 0.84 5.41
C ILE A 53 13.10 -0.28 6.44
N VAL A 54 13.79 -1.36 6.04
CA VAL A 54 14.10 -2.50 6.91
C VAL A 54 14.94 -2.06 8.11
N GLU A 55 15.97 -1.25 7.88
CA GLU A 55 16.89 -0.80 8.92
C GLU A 55 16.21 0.20 9.86
N LYS A 56 15.49 1.19 9.33
CA LYS A 56 14.77 2.19 10.12
C LYS A 56 13.74 1.56 11.06
N HIS A 57 12.99 0.58 10.59
CA HIS A 57 11.89 -0.05 11.34
C HIS A 57 12.24 -1.40 11.96
N LYS A 58 13.50 -1.83 11.87
CA LYS A 58 14.00 -3.13 12.36
C LYS A 58 13.13 -4.32 11.90
N LEU A 59 12.76 -4.32 10.62
CA LEU A 59 11.89 -5.36 10.04
C LEU A 59 12.66 -6.63 9.67
N THR A 60 11.95 -7.75 9.55
CA THR A 60 12.54 -8.97 9.00
C THR A 60 12.81 -8.79 7.51
N ARG A 61 14.09 -8.82 7.12
CA ARG A 61 14.52 -8.55 5.73
C ARG A 61 13.80 -9.42 4.71
N GLY A 62 13.77 -10.75 4.88
CA GLY A 62 13.10 -11.67 3.94
C GLY A 62 11.62 -11.31 3.73
N THR A 63 10.85 -11.23 4.82
CA THR A 63 9.43 -10.89 4.78
C THR A 63 9.14 -9.53 4.17
N THR A 64 10.01 -8.54 4.41
CA THR A 64 9.84 -7.18 3.86
C THR A 64 10.06 -7.18 2.35
N TYR A 65 11.08 -7.90 1.87
CA TYR A 65 11.34 -8.06 0.44
C TYR A 65 10.23 -8.88 -0.24
N ASP A 66 9.69 -9.91 0.40
CA ASP A 66 8.56 -10.68 -0.14
C ASP A 66 7.30 -9.82 -0.28
N ALA A 67 7.02 -8.97 0.73
CA ALA A 67 5.92 -8.01 0.69
C ALA A 67 6.12 -7.02 -0.47
N ALA A 68 7.32 -6.42 -0.58
CA ALA A 68 7.67 -5.50 -1.65
C ALA A 68 7.54 -6.15 -3.04
N ASN A 69 8.04 -7.38 -3.22
CA ASN A 69 7.96 -8.10 -4.49
C ASN A 69 6.51 -8.42 -4.87
N LYS A 70 5.64 -8.76 -3.90
CA LYS A 70 4.21 -8.92 -4.16
C LYS A 70 3.56 -7.59 -4.54
N MET A 71 3.86 -6.51 -3.82
CA MET A 71 3.33 -5.17 -4.12
C MET A 71 3.76 -4.68 -5.50
N GLN A 72 5.00 -4.99 -5.92
CA GLN A 72 5.49 -4.70 -7.26
C GLN A 72 4.69 -5.46 -8.33
N ARG A 73 4.45 -6.77 -8.14
CA ARG A 73 3.65 -7.59 -9.06
C ARG A 73 2.21 -7.10 -9.18
N LEU A 74 1.65 -6.52 -8.12
CA LEU A 74 0.33 -5.91 -8.11
C LEU A 74 0.32 -4.48 -8.67
N GLY A 75 1.46 -3.94 -9.12
CA GLY A 75 1.57 -2.60 -9.67
C GLY A 75 1.36 -1.48 -8.65
N ILE A 76 1.54 -1.77 -7.35
CA ILE A 76 1.39 -0.81 -6.24
C ILE A 76 2.65 0.05 -6.11
N ILE A 77 3.82 -0.58 -6.28
CA ILE A 77 5.12 0.09 -6.23
C ILE A 77 5.92 -0.21 -7.49
N ASN A 78 6.76 0.74 -7.88
CA ASN A 78 7.73 0.58 -8.95
C ASN A 78 9.13 0.42 -8.35
N LYS A 79 9.82 -0.63 -8.78
CA LYS A 79 11.19 -0.94 -8.38
C LYS A 79 11.99 -1.30 -9.63
N GLU A 80 12.99 -0.48 -9.93
CA GLU A 80 13.80 -0.58 -11.17
C GLU A 80 14.99 -1.56 -11.02
N GLY A 81 15.29 -2.00 -9.80
CA GLY A 81 16.38 -2.95 -9.54
C GLY A 81 16.45 -3.37 -8.07
N LYS A 82 17.32 -4.34 -7.75
CA LYS A 82 17.41 -4.94 -6.39
C LYS A 82 17.69 -3.90 -5.29
N TYR A 83 18.55 -2.92 -5.59
CA TYR A 83 18.99 -1.86 -4.69
C TYR A 83 18.47 -0.47 -5.08
N ALA A 84 17.58 -0.39 -6.08
CA ALA A 84 17.05 0.88 -6.54
C ALA A 84 16.05 1.44 -5.51
N PRO A 85 15.96 2.77 -5.36
CA PRO A 85 14.88 3.41 -4.65
C PRO A 85 13.52 2.95 -5.21
N VAL A 86 12.61 2.63 -4.31
CA VAL A 86 11.25 2.24 -4.64
C VAL A 86 10.39 3.48 -4.54
N ARG A 87 9.36 3.57 -5.39
CA ARG A 87 8.35 4.63 -5.39
C ARG A 87 6.96 4.04 -5.53
N LEU A 88 5.94 4.75 -5.03
CA LEU A 88 4.56 4.40 -5.36
C LEU A 88 4.37 4.45 -6.88
N SER A 89 3.64 3.48 -7.39
CA SER A 89 3.28 3.43 -8.80
C SER A 89 2.31 4.57 -9.13
N SER A 90 2.46 5.19 -10.29
CA SER A 90 1.49 6.19 -10.77
C SER A 90 0.09 5.60 -10.99
N LYS A 91 -0.01 4.28 -11.12
CA LYS A 91 -1.29 3.55 -11.26
C LYS A 91 -1.93 3.20 -9.91
N PHE A 92 -1.17 3.26 -8.82
CA PHE A 92 -1.63 2.87 -7.50
C PHE A 92 -2.84 3.68 -7.02
N PRO A 93 -2.89 5.01 -7.18
CA PRO A 93 -4.03 5.78 -6.67
C PRO A 93 -5.35 5.43 -7.34
N LEU A 94 -5.36 5.27 -8.67
CA LEU A 94 -6.54 4.83 -9.42
C LEU A 94 -6.98 3.42 -9.00
N ALA A 95 -6.02 2.52 -8.76
CA ALA A 95 -6.32 1.17 -8.27
C ALA A 95 -6.94 1.20 -6.87
N LEU A 96 -6.43 2.08 -6.00
CA LEU A 96 -6.93 2.27 -4.64
C LEU A 96 -8.35 2.84 -4.65
N GLU A 97 -8.63 3.83 -5.49
CA GLU A 97 -9.96 4.41 -5.66
C GLU A 97 -10.99 3.37 -6.15
N ARG A 98 -10.65 2.59 -7.17
CA ARG A 98 -11.52 1.51 -7.68
C ARG A 98 -11.80 0.46 -6.61
N LEU A 99 -10.79 0.10 -5.83
CA LEU A 99 -10.94 -0.85 -4.74
C LEU A 99 -11.81 -0.28 -3.62
N ALA A 100 -11.63 0.99 -3.25
CA ALA A 100 -12.46 1.67 -2.27
C ALA A 100 -13.94 1.75 -2.71
N LEU A 101 -14.19 2.00 -4.00
CA LEU A 101 -15.56 1.95 -4.57
C LEU A 101 -16.17 0.55 -4.48
N TRP A 102 -15.42 -0.48 -4.88
CA TRP A 102 -15.87 -1.86 -4.78
C TRP A 102 -16.15 -2.25 -3.33
N TYR A 103 -15.25 -1.91 -2.39
CA TYR A 103 -15.37 -2.20 -0.97
C TYR A 103 -16.62 -1.56 -0.37
N ARG A 104 -16.88 -0.28 -0.66
CA ARG A 104 -18.12 0.40 -0.23
C ARG A 104 -19.37 -0.29 -0.78
N THR A 105 -19.33 -0.76 -2.02
CA THR A 105 -20.48 -1.43 -2.64
C THR A 105 -20.76 -2.80 -2.01
N HIS A 106 -19.71 -3.56 -1.69
CA HIS A 106 -19.84 -4.94 -1.19
C HIS A 106 -19.96 -5.04 0.33
N PHE A 107 -19.35 -4.11 1.07
CA PHE A 107 -19.31 -4.12 2.53
C PHE A 107 -19.99 -2.91 3.18
N GLY A 108 -20.15 -1.79 2.45
CA GLY A 108 -20.78 -0.56 2.93
C GLY A 108 -22.31 -0.60 2.99
N ILE A 109 -22.96 -1.68 2.54
CA ILE A 109 -24.39 -1.93 2.80
C ILE A 109 -24.51 -2.73 4.11
N LYS A 110 -24.17 -2.12 5.26
CA LYS A 110 -24.64 -2.55 6.59
C LYS A 110 -24.26 -1.50 7.65
N LYS A 111 -25.12 -0.50 7.83
CA LYS A 111 -25.37 0.20 9.10
C LYS A 111 -26.63 1.09 8.98
N LYS A 112 -27.78 0.43 8.84
CA LYS A 112 -29.05 0.94 9.38
C LYS A 112 -29.63 -0.21 10.21
N GLY A 113 -29.39 -0.13 11.51
CA GLY A 113 -29.91 -0.99 12.56
C GLY A 113 -29.83 -0.18 13.84
#